data_AF-A0A410NTP4-F1
#
_entry.id   AF-A0A410NTP4-F1
#
_cell.length_a   1.000
_cell.length_b   1.000
_cell.length_c   1.000
_cell.angle_alpha   90.00
_cell.angle_beta   90.00
_cell.angle_gamma   90.00
#
_symmetry.space_group_name_H-M   'P 1'
#
loop_
_entity.id
_entity.type
_entity.pdbx_description
1 polymer ?
#
loop_
_entity_poly.entity_id
_entity_poly.type
_entity_poly.pdbx_seq_one_letter_code
_entity_poly.pdbx_strand_id
1 'polypeptide(L)'
;MSRFGNLRGGPDGRMTANDEACWNELIAQAEAAAAAAPSKPTTALARVANEAKNACAPGVVTKSNPCVQLSRLSRRYCAETTAGRRDLQGPLKAAAEAAREALAGHRGAAGRRERKDIDG
;
A
#
# COMPACT_ATOMS: atom_id res chain seq x y z
N MET A 1 -5.44 -8.98 -17.27
CA MET A 1 -6.42 -8.71 -16.18
C MET A 1 -5.65 -8.53 -14.87
N SER A 2 -5.95 -7.49 -14.08
CA SER A 2 -5.32 -7.28 -12.76
C SER A 2 -5.80 -8.33 -11.76
N ARG A 3 -4.91 -8.82 -10.90
CA ARG A 3 -5.22 -9.91 -9.95
C ARG A 3 -6.19 -9.48 -8.84
N PHE A 4 -6.35 -8.18 -8.62
CA PHE A 4 -7.18 -7.60 -7.55
C PHE A 4 -8.58 -7.18 -8.03
N GLY A 5 -9.02 -7.64 -9.21
CA GLY A 5 -10.27 -7.17 -9.80
C GLY A 5 -10.22 -5.69 -10.22
N ASN A 6 -11.37 -5.11 -10.55
CA ASN A 6 -11.49 -3.74 -11.06
C ASN A 6 -11.39 -2.74 -9.88
N LEU A 7 -10.16 -2.43 -9.44
CA LEU A 7 -9.84 -1.47 -8.37
C LEU A 7 -10.21 -0.03 -8.77
N ARG A 8 -11.49 0.29 -8.87
CA ARG A 8 -12.01 1.67 -8.93
C ARG A 8 -12.78 1.81 -7.64
N GLY A 9 -12.31 2.70 -6.75
CA GLY A 9 -12.70 2.79 -5.33
C GLY A 9 -14.09 2.25 -4.99
N GLY A 10 -14.18 1.44 -3.93
CA GLY A 10 -15.39 0.70 -3.56
C GLY A 10 -16.66 1.55 -3.58
N PRO A 11 -17.85 0.92 -3.69
CA PRO A 11 -19.12 1.58 -4.05
C PRO A 11 -19.54 2.81 -3.20
N ASP A 12 -18.88 3.07 -2.06
CA ASP A 12 -19.09 4.25 -1.21
C ASP A 12 -17.79 5.00 -0.85
N GLY A 13 -16.72 4.85 -1.63
CA GLY A 13 -15.37 5.33 -1.25
C GLY A 13 -14.80 4.60 -0.03
N ARG A 14 -15.30 3.38 0.25
CA ARG A 14 -14.85 2.52 1.33
C ARG A 14 -13.86 1.48 0.80
N MET A 15 -12.88 1.16 1.64
CA MET A 15 -11.90 0.12 1.35
C MET A 15 -12.58 -1.25 1.32
N THR A 16 -12.43 -1.97 0.21
CA THR A 16 -12.90 -3.35 0.04
C THR A 16 -11.81 -4.35 0.43
N ALA A 17 -12.17 -5.63 0.55
CA ALA A 17 -11.18 -6.71 0.76
C ALA A 17 -10.12 -6.77 -0.37
N ASN A 18 -10.50 -6.43 -1.61
CA ASN A 18 -9.56 -6.37 -2.73
C ASN A 18 -8.61 -5.17 -2.65
N ASP A 19 -9.09 -4.01 -2.20
CA ASP A 19 -8.23 -2.85 -1.93
C ASP A 19 -7.24 -3.19 -0.82
N GLU A 20 -7.73 -3.81 0.25
CA GLU A 20 -6.91 -4.23 1.38
C GLU A 20 -5.83 -5.22 0.95
N ALA A 21 -6.19 -6.24 0.18
CA ALA A 21 -5.24 -7.21 -0.37
C ALA A 21 -4.19 -6.52 -1.26
N CYS A 22 -4.60 -5.56 -2.08
CA CYS A 22 -3.70 -4.77 -2.91
C CYS A 22 -2.68 -3.98 -2.07
N TRP A 23 -3.12 -3.33 -0.99
CA TRP A 23 -2.23 -2.59 -0.11
C TRP A 23 -1.28 -3.49 0.69
N ASN A 24 -1.77 -4.60 1.25
CA ASN A 24 -0.92 -5.57 1.95
C ASN A 24 0.18 -6.11 1.03
N GLU A 25 -0.16 -6.34 -0.23
CA GLU A 25 0.80 -6.88 -1.16
C GLU A 25 1.77 -5.82 -1.68
N LEU A 26 1.34 -4.55 -1.80
CA LEU A 26 2.26 -3.43 -2.05
C LEU A 26 3.29 -3.32 -0.92
N ILE A 27 2.83 -3.43 0.34
CA ILE A 27 3.70 -3.41 1.53
C ILE A 27 4.71 -4.55 1.46
N ALA A 28 4.26 -5.78 1.23
CA ALA A 28 5.16 -6.94 1.15
C ALA A 28 6.21 -6.79 0.03
N GLN A 29 5.81 -6.30 -1.15
CA GLN A 29 6.74 -6.06 -2.25
C GLN A 29 7.72 -4.91 -1.96
N ALA A 30 7.28 -3.88 -1.25
CA ALA A 30 8.12 -2.77 -0.84
C ALA A 30 9.15 -3.19 0.22
N GLU A 31 8.74 -3.96 1.23
CA GLU A 31 9.64 -4.55 2.23
C GLU A 31 10.66 -5.47 1.58
N ALA A 32 10.23 -6.35 0.67
CA ALA A 32 11.12 -7.23 -0.08
C ALA A 32 12.12 -6.46 -0.95
N ALA A 33 11.68 -5.39 -1.62
CA ALA A 33 12.55 -4.54 -2.43
C ALA A 33 13.55 -3.73 -1.57
N ALA A 34 13.13 -3.28 -0.39
CA ALA A 34 14.00 -2.58 0.56
C ALA A 34 15.06 -3.50 1.18
N ALA A 35 14.75 -4.78 1.37
CA ALA A 35 15.69 -5.78 1.90
C ALA A 35 16.59 -6.41 0.81
N ALA A 36 16.19 -6.36 -0.46
CA ALA A 36 16.93 -6.91 -1.58
C ALA A 36 18.13 -6.06 -2.01
N ALA A 37 19.00 -6.60 -2.86
CA ALA A 37 20.00 -5.78 -3.54
C ALA A 37 19.32 -4.77 -4.50
N PRO A 38 19.74 -3.49 -4.55
CA PRO A 38 19.08 -2.45 -5.34
C PRO A 38 19.15 -2.68 -6.86
N SER A 39 20.04 -3.57 -7.31
CA SER A 39 20.14 -4.01 -8.69
C SER A 39 19.07 -5.03 -9.10
N LYS A 40 18.34 -5.62 -8.16
CA LYS A 40 17.29 -6.60 -8.48
C LYS A 40 16.14 -5.95 -9.26
N PRO A 41 15.49 -6.71 -10.16
CA PRO A 41 14.34 -6.22 -10.91
C PRO A 41 13.17 -5.90 -9.98
N THR A 42 12.50 -4.77 -10.23
CA THR A 42 11.38 -4.26 -9.43
C THR A 42 10.02 -4.44 -10.12
N THR A 43 9.93 -5.31 -11.11
CA THR A 43 8.74 -5.49 -11.96
C THR A 43 7.47 -5.80 -11.17
N ALA A 44 7.57 -6.65 -10.14
CA ALA A 44 6.45 -6.96 -9.26
C ALA A 44 5.99 -5.72 -8.46
N LEU A 45 6.93 -5.01 -7.83
CA LEU A 45 6.66 -3.77 -7.11
C LEU A 45 6.02 -2.71 -8.03
N ALA A 46 6.56 -2.53 -9.23
CA ALA A 46 6.04 -1.57 -10.21
C ALA A 46 4.61 -1.89 -10.65
N ARG A 47 4.29 -3.18 -10.85
CA ARG A 47 2.93 -3.62 -11.18
C ARG A 47 1.97 -3.27 -10.05
N VAL A 48 2.28 -3.67 -8.81
CA VAL A 48 1.39 -3.46 -7.67
C VAL A 48 1.24 -1.99 -7.35
N ALA A 49 2.31 -1.20 -7.42
CA ALA A 49 2.23 0.23 -7.17
C ALA A 49 1.34 0.97 -8.19
N ASN A 50 1.27 0.46 -9.42
CA ASN A 50 0.36 0.96 -10.45
C ASN A 50 -1.09 0.52 -10.23
N GLU A 51 -1.33 -0.68 -9.70
CA GLU A 51 -2.66 -1.16 -9.34
C GLU A 51 -3.19 -0.38 -8.11
N ALA A 52 -2.36 -0.22 -7.07
CA ALA A 52 -2.68 0.48 -5.84
C ALA A 52 -3.00 1.98 -6.03
N LYS A 53 -2.59 2.61 -7.14
CA LYS A 53 -2.92 4.02 -7.43
C LYS A 53 -4.42 4.25 -7.59
N ASN A 54 -5.17 3.21 -7.93
CA ASN A 54 -6.62 3.26 -8.13
C ASN A 54 -7.39 2.62 -6.95
N ALA A 55 -6.69 1.98 -6.01
CA ALA A 55 -7.27 1.34 -4.84
C ALA A 55 -7.67 2.38 -3.78
N CYS A 56 -8.72 2.08 -3.02
CA CYS A 56 -9.12 2.92 -1.89
C CYS A 56 -8.15 2.74 -0.71
N ALA A 57 -7.54 3.82 -0.22
CA ALA A 57 -6.66 3.77 0.96
C ALA A 57 -7.47 3.86 2.26
N PRO A 58 -6.97 3.31 3.38
CA PRO A 58 -7.62 3.46 4.68
C PRO A 58 -7.57 4.93 5.16
N GLY A 59 -8.66 5.37 5.77
CA GLY A 59 -8.78 6.73 6.34
C GLY A 59 -8.94 7.83 5.29
N VAL A 60 -8.59 9.07 5.64
CA VAL A 60 -8.70 10.22 4.73
C VAL A 60 -7.58 10.16 3.70
N VAL A 61 -7.92 10.18 2.42
CA VAL A 61 -6.97 10.12 1.30
C VAL A 61 -6.35 11.49 1.08
N THR A 62 -5.25 11.76 1.80
CA THR A 62 -4.44 12.98 1.66
C THR A 62 -3.05 12.65 1.13
N LYS A 63 -2.28 13.68 0.74
CA LYS A 63 -0.86 13.51 0.34
C LYS A 63 0.02 12.92 1.45
N SER A 64 -0.41 13.04 2.71
CA SER A 64 0.28 12.54 3.90
C SER A 64 -0.22 11.16 4.35
N ASN A 65 -1.22 10.59 3.68
CA ASN A 65 -1.70 9.26 4.00
C ASN A 65 -0.58 8.22 3.77
N PRO A 66 -0.27 7.34 4.75
CA PRO A 66 0.83 6.37 4.64
C PRO A 66 0.75 5.48 3.39
N CYS A 67 -0.43 5.00 3.02
CA CYS A 67 -0.62 4.17 1.81
C CYS A 67 -0.37 4.98 0.52
N VAL A 68 -0.79 6.25 0.49
CA VAL A 68 -0.53 7.16 -0.64
C VAL A 68 0.96 7.47 -0.76
N GLN A 69 1.64 7.72 0.37
CA GLN A 69 3.09 7.94 0.40
C GLN A 69 3.84 6.70 -0.08
N LEU A 70 3.48 5.51 0.40
CA LEU A 70 4.06 4.25 -0.06
C LEU A 70 3.89 4.06 -1.57
N SER A 71 2.68 4.22 -2.12
CA SER A 71 2.45 4.10 -3.58
C SER A 71 3.30 5.07 -4.40
N ARG A 72 3.46 6.32 -3.94
CA ARG A 72 4.31 7.31 -4.62
C ARG A 72 5.78 6.95 -4.54
N LEU A 73 6.25 6.55 -3.35
CA LEU A 73 7.63 6.20 -3.12
C LEU A 73 8.04 4.91 -3.86
N SER A 74 7.18 3.89 -3.87
CA SER A 74 7.39 2.65 -4.64
C SER A 74 7.52 2.93 -6.14
N ARG A 75 6.69 3.83 -6.71
CA ARG A 75 6.83 4.23 -8.12
C ARG A 75 8.14 4.96 -8.39
N ARG A 76 8.55 5.88 -7.49
CA ARG A 76 9.84 6.56 -7.58
C ARG A 76 11.00 5.57 -7.52
N TYR A 77 10.97 4.64 -6.57
CA TYR A 77 11.97 3.58 -6.43
C TYR A 77 12.11 2.75 -7.72
N CYS A 78 10.99 2.39 -8.35
CA CYS A 78 11.02 1.62 -9.59
C CYS A 78 11.60 2.40 -10.79
N ALA A 79 11.39 3.71 -10.85
CA ALA A 79 11.91 4.59 -11.91
C ALA A 79 13.38 4.97 -11.72
N GLU A 80 13.95 4.72 -10.54
CA GLU A 80 15.32 5.10 -10.21
C GLU A 80 16.38 4.12 -10.72
N THR A 81 17.59 4.65 -10.82
CA THR A 81 18.82 3.88 -11.06
C THR A 81 19.19 3.02 -9.83
N THR A 82 20.15 2.11 -9.97
CA THR A 82 20.64 1.30 -8.83
C THR A 82 21.15 2.16 -7.66
N ALA A 83 21.82 3.28 -7.95
CA ALA A 83 22.30 4.20 -6.92
C ALA A 83 21.12 4.89 -6.22
N GLY A 84 20.20 5.48 -6.98
CA GLY A 84 19.01 6.13 -6.41
C GLY A 84 18.12 5.15 -5.63
N ARG A 85 18.01 3.89 -6.07
CA ARG A 85 17.32 2.84 -5.31
C ARG A 85 17.96 2.61 -3.96
N ARG A 86 19.30 2.52 -3.88
CA ARG A 86 20.03 2.34 -2.61
C ARG A 86 19.66 3.44 -1.60
N ASP A 87 19.64 4.70 -2.04
CA ASP A 87 19.29 5.84 -1.18
C ASP A 87 17.82 5.79 -0.72
N LEU A 88 16.95 5.18 -1.53
CA LEU A 88 15.52 5.06 -1.24
C LEU A 88 15.14 3.79 -0.46
N GLN A 89 16.04 2.83 -0.20
CA GLN A 89 15.69 1.59 0.53
C GLN A 89 15.22 1.87 1.96
N GLY A 90 15.93 2.75 2.69
CA GLY A 90 15.54 3.16 4.04
C GLY A 90 14.16 3.84 4.08
N PRO A 91 13.94 4.90 3.27
CA PRO A 91 12.63 5.53 3.14
C PRO A 91 11.52 4.57 2.70
N LEU A 92 11.80 3.64 1.78
CA LEU A 92 10.82 2.67 1.29
C LEU A 92 10.37 1.73 2.40
N LYS A 93 11.32 1.24 3.22
CA LYS A 93 11.03 0.41 4.39
C LYS A 93 10.16 1.15 5.40
N ALA A 94 10.53 2.37 5.78
CA ALA A 94 9.77 3.17 6.75
C ALA A 94 8.34 3.46 6.26
N ALA A 95 8.18 3.76 4.97
CA ALA A 95 6.85 3.98 4.38
C ALA A 95 6.00 2.69 4.37
N ALA A 96 6.62 1.52 4.15
CA ALA A 96 5.93 0.24 4.20
C ALA A 96 5.45 -0.08 5.62
N GLU A 97 6.29 0.14 6.63
CA GLU A 97 5.94 -0.02 8.05
C GLU A 97 4.77 0.90 8.45
N ALA A 98 4.84 2.19 8.10
CA ALA A 98 3.76 3.15 8.38
C ALA A 98 2.44 2.79 7.69
N ALA A 99 2.49 2.30 6.44
CA ALA A 99 1.30 1.83 5.73
C ALA A 99 0.71 0.57 6.38
N ARG A 100 1.56 -0.33 6.88
CA ARG A 100 1.12 -1.53 7.62
C ARG A 100 0.40 -1.17 8.90
N GLU A 101 0.95 -0.23 9.67
CA GLU A 101 0.32 0.27 10.89
C GLU A 101 -1.03 0.95 10.61
N ALA A 102 -1.10 1.75 9.55
CA ALA A 102 -2.36 2.39 9.14
C ALA A 102 -3.44 1.37 8.76
N LEU A 103 -3.09 0.31 8.02
CA LEU A 103 -4.03 -0.78 7.70
C LEU A 103 -4.47 -1.56 8.95
N ALA A 104 -3.52 -1.89 9.84
CA ALA A 104 -3.84 -2.58 11.08
C ALA A 104 -4.76 -1.74 11.98
N GLY A 105 -4.50 -0.43 12.08
CA GLY A 105 -5.36 0.52 12.80
C GLY A 105 -6.76 0.61 12.21
N HIS A 106 -6.89 0.57 10.88
CA HIS A 106 -8.18 0.53 10.20
C HIS A 106 -8.96 -0.75 10.51
N ARG A 107 -8.33 -1.93 10.44
CA ARG A 107 -8.95 -3.21 10.83
C ARG A 107 -9.47 -3.18 12.27
N GLY A 108 -8.63 -2.68 13.19
CA GLY A 108 -9.00 -2.54 14.60
C GLY A 108 -10.16 -1.56 14.84
N ALA A 109 -10.28 -0.51 14.03
CA ALA A 109 -11.41 0.43 14.09
C ALA A 109 -12.70 -0.14 13.47
N ALA A 110 -12.60 -0.87 12.35
CA ALA A 110 -13.73 -1.55 11.71
C ALA A 110 -14.36 -2.59 12.65
N GLY A 111 -13.55 -3.48 13.23
CA GLY A 111 -14.04 -4.49 14.18
C GLY A 111 -14.59 -3.92 15.49
N ARG A 112 -14.25 -2.67 15.86
CA ARG A 112 -14.89 -1.97 17.00
C ARG A 112 -16.26 -1.39 16.65
N ARG A 113 -16.50 -1.02 15.38
CA ARG A 113 -17.81 -0.53 14.92
C ARG A 113 -18.81 -1.69 14.84
N GLU A 114 -18.44 -2.79 14.20
CA GLU A 114 -19.31 -3.97 14.07
C GLU A 114 -19.81 -4.51 15.42
N ARG A 115 -18.98 -4.48 16.47
CA ARG A 115 -19.41 -4.90 17.83
C ARG A 115 -20.40 -3.97 18.52
N LYS A 116 -20.50 -2.70 18.10
CA LYS A 116 -21.49 -1.76 18.64
C LYS A 116 -22.86 -1.91 17.97
N ASP A 117 -22.91 -2.50 16.78
CA ASP A 117 -24.15 -2.66 16.01
C ASP A 117 -24.91 -3.97 16.33
N ILE A 118 -24.42 -4.80 17.26
CA ILE A 118 -25.04 -6.08 17.68
C ILE A 118 -25.82 -5.96 19.01
N ASP A 119 -25.72 -4.83 19.72
CA ASP A 119 -26.46 -4.55 20.97
C ASP A 119 -27.55 -3.48 20.75
N GLY A 120 -28.51 -3.78 19.87
CA GLY A 120 -29.71 -2.96 19.60
C GLY A 120 -30.95 -3.81 19.41
#